data_AF-A0A8U0IM86-F1
#
_entry.id   AF-A0A8U0IM86-F1
#
_cell.length_a   1.000
_cell.length_b   1.000
_cell.length_c   1.000
_cell.angle_alpha   90.00
_cell.angle_beta   90.00
_cell.angle_gamma   90.00
#
_symmetry.space_group_name_H-M   'P 1'
#
loop_
_entity.id
_entity.type
_entity.pdbx_description
1 polymer ?
#
loop_
_entity_poly.entity_id
_entity_poly.type
_entity_poly.pdbx_seq_one_letter_code
_entity_poly.pdbx_strand_id
1 'polypeptide(L)'
;MSSERTNRGRIRRRQSHHWYWVAAIPAGFLLWMLTLAWLAMAASWEAFGFGADVVNLSLVALGVPFAFLTAYFPVAVYRDADYVNRTSGQWAPNPMRQALLAAPGLVVLVAVGVAAFVVGLPPTWPVVAGFAVSVPFAVYYLKERRERVGTPDVPW
;
A
#
# COMPACT_ATOMS: atom_id res chain seq x y z
N MET A 1 37.66 21.26 -17.54
CA MET A 1 36.25 21.67 -17.69
C MET A 1 35.39 20.65 -18.47
N SER A 2 35.55 19.34 -18.25
CA SER A 2 34.80 18.30 -19.02
C SER A 2 33.95 17.36 -18.14
N SER A 3 34.21 17.28 -16.83
CA SER A 3 33.52 16.36 -15.92
C SER A 3 32.11 16.81 -15.48
N GLU A 4 31.82 18.11 -15.50
CA GLU A 4 30.51 18.63 -15.07
C GLU A 4 29.39 18.37 -16.10
N ARG A 5 29.70 18.38 -17.40
CA ARG A 5 28.70 18.11 -18.46
C ARG A 5 28.29 16.64 -18.49
N THR A 6 29.21 15.72 -18.20
CA THR A 6 28.89 14.29 -18.08
C THR A 6 28.08 13.97 -16.84
N ASN A 7 28.13 14.80 -15.79
CA ASN A 7 27.30 14.62 -14.60
C ASN A 7 25.86 15.11 -14.84
N ARG A 8 25.68 16.21 -15.59
CA ARG A 8 24.35 16.71 -16.00
C ARG A 8 23.58 15.74 -16.89
N GLY A 9 24.25 14.97 -17.75
CA GLY A 9 23.63 13.89 -18.52
C GLY A 9 23.35 12.61 -17.70
N ARG A 10 24.02 12.45 -16.55
CA ARG A 10 23.83 11.35 -15.60
C ARG A 10 22.79 11.64 -14.52
N ILE A 11 22.23 12.85 -14.49
CA ILE A 11 20.88 13.13 -13.97
C ILE A 11 19.87 12.55 -14.97
N ARG A 12 20.05 11.27 -15.32
CA ARG A 12 19.02 10.43 -15.91
C ARG A 12 17.82 10.57 -15.00
N ARG A 13 16.68 10.89 -15.60
CA ARG A 13 15.33 10.75 -15.05
C ARG A 13 15.28 9.58 -14.08
N ARG A 14 15.52 9.84 -12.79
CA ARG A 14 15.55 8.78 -11.78
C ARG A 14 14.09 8.55 -11.41
N GLN A 15 13.36 7.90 -12.31
CA GLN A 15 11.95 7.62 -12.12
C GLN A 15 11.78 6.88 -10.79
N SER A 16 11.04 7.48 -9.88
CA SER A 16 10.65 6.84 -8.64
C SER A 16 9.60 5.78 -8.96
N HIS A 17 9.97 4.51 -8.84
CA HIS A 17 9.04 3.39 -8.94
C HIS A 17 8.22 3.18 -7.66
N HIS A 18 8.37 4.06 -6.64
CA HIS A 18 7.70 3.89 -5.35
C HIS A 18 6.18 4.07 -5.42
N TRP A 19 5.68 4.71 -6.48
CA TRP A 19 4.24 4.82 -6.74
C TRP A 19 3.56 3.45 -6.90
N TYR A 20 4.26 2.42 -7.42
CA TYR A 20 3.70 1.06 -7.54
C TYR A 20 3.40 0.45 -6.18
N TRP A 21 4.24 0.73 -5.18
CA TRP A 21 4.01 0.27 -3.81
C TRP A 21 2.82 0.98 -3.16
N VAL A 22 2.58 2.26 -3.49
CA VAL A 22 1.38 2.98 -3.08
C VAL A 22 0.14 2.40 -3.76
N ALA A 23 0.23 2.08 -5.06
CA ALA A 23 -0.85 1.46 -5.84
C ALA A 23 -1.17 0.01 -5.43
N ALA A 24 -0.18 -0.71 -4.88
CA ALA A 24 -0.36 -2.07 -4.38
C ALA A 24 -1.36 -2.15 -3.22
N ILE A 25 -1.53 -1.07 -2.43
CA ILE A 25 -2.50 -1.04 -1.32
C ILE A 25 -3.94 -1.19 -1.82
N PRO A 26 -4.50 -0.26 -2.63
CA PRO A 26 -5.87 -0.40 -3.11
C PRO A 26 -6.05 -1.59 -4.06
N ALA A 27 -5.04 -1.92 -4.89
CA ALA A 27 -5.12 -3.08 -5.77
C ALA A 27 -5.18 -4.40 -4.98
N GLY A 28 -4.31 -4.54 -3.97
CA GLY A 28 -4.32 -5.70 -3.07
C GLY A 28 -5.63 -5.81 -2.29
N PHE A 29 -6.18 -4.68 -1.84
CA PHE A 29 -7.49 -4.67 -1.17
C PHE A 29 -8.63 -5.12 -2.08
N LEU A 30 -8.68 -4.65 -3.32
CA LEU A 30 -9.69 -5.07 -4.29
C LEU A 30 -9.57 -6.55 -4.63
N LEU A 31 -8.34 -7.04 -4.86
CA LEU A 31 -8.09 -8.45 -5.09
C LEU A 31 -8.56 -9.29 -3.90
N TRP A 32 -8.25 -8.85 -2.68
CA TRP A 32 -8.71 -9.53 -1.46
C TRP A 32 -10.23 -9.58 -1.36
N MET A 33 -10.91 -8.45 -1.56
CA MET A 33 -12.38 -8.39 -1.56
C MET A 33 -12.99 -9.29 -2.63
N LEU A 34 -12.37 -9.36 -3.82
CA LEU A 34 -12.79 -10.26 -4.89
C LEU A 34 -12.62 -11.73 -4.48
N THR A 35 -11.51 -12.09 -3.83
CA THR A 35 -11.31 -13.46 -3.33
C THR A 35 -12.32 -13.82 -2.24
N LEU A 36 -12.64 -12.90 -1.33
CA LEU A 36 -13.66 -13.12 -0.30
C LEU A 36 -15.05 -13.27 -0.91
N ALA A 37 -15.42 -12.42 -1.87
CA ALA A 37 -16.68 -12.50 -2.57
C ALA A 37 -16.82 -13.82 -3.33
N TRP A 38 -15.74 -14.26 -3.99
CA TRP A 38 -15.68 -15.55 -4.65
C TRP A 38 -15.86 -16.72 -3.67
N LEU A 39 -15.15 -16.70 -2.53
CA LEU A 39 -15.28 -17.74 -1.50
C LEU A 39 -16.68 -17.76 -0.89
N ALA A 40 -17.28 -16.61 -0.61
CA ALA A 40 -18.64 -16.50 -0.10
C ALA A 40 -19.66 -17.06 -1.10
N MET A 41 -19.48 -16.76 -2.39
CA MET A 41 -20.30 -17.33 -3.45
C MET A 41 -20.11 -18.85 -3.53
N ALA A 42 -18.87 -19.34 -3.53
CA ALA A 42 -18.56 -20.76 -3.58
C ALA A 42 -19.18 -21.52 -2.39
N ALA A 43 -19.06 -20.98 -1.17
CA ALA A 43 -19.64 -21.56 0.05
C ALA A 43 -21.18 -21.59 0.07
N SER A 44 -21.87 -20.85 -0.80
CA SER A 44 -23.33 -20.90 -0.91
C SER A 44 -23.85 -22.15 -1.62
N TRP A 45 -22.99 -22.89 -2.32
CA TRP A 45 -23.34 -24.19 -2.89
C TRP A 45 -23.09 -25.31 -1.86
N GLU A 46 -24.08 -26.17 -1.64
CA GLU A 46 -23.98 -27.32 -0.70
C GLU A 46 -22.79 -28.26 -0.99
N ALA A 47 -22.31 -28.28 -2.23
CA ALA A 47 -21.15 -29.08 -2.64
C ALA A 47 -19.80 -28.55 -2.11
N PHE A 48 -19.75 -27.31 -1.61
CA PHE A 48 -18.54 -26.63 -1.17
C PHE A 48 -18.66 -26.21 0.30
N GLY A 49 -18.64 -27.20 1.20
CA GLY A 49 -18.55 -26.98 2.64
C GLY A 49 -17.16 -26.50 3.06
N PHE A 50 -16.86 -25.23 2.89
CA PHE A 50 -15.64 -24.64 3.42
C PHE A 50 -15.80 -24.39 4.92
N GLY A 51 -15.15 -25.19 5.75
CA GLY A 51 -15.04 -24.92 7.19
C GLY A 51 -14.28 -23.61 7.47
N ALA A 52 -14.47 -23.04 8.66
CA ALA A 52 -13.82 -21.79 9.10
C ALA A 52 -12.28 -21.82 8.96
N ASP A 53 -11.67 -23.01 8.99
CA ASP A 53 -10.23 -23.21 8.89
C ASP A 53 -9.64 -22.86 7.51
N VAL A 54 -10.39 -23.03 6.42
CA VAL A 54 -9.91 -22.68 5.06
C VAL A 54 -9.83 -21.17 4.88
N VAL A 55 -10.79 -20.45 5.45
CA VAL A 55 -10.80 -18.98 5.46
C VAL A 55 -9.64 -18.45 6.30
N ASN A 56 -9.38 -19.04 7.47
CA ASN A 56 -8.25 -18.69 8.30
C ASN A 56 -6.90 -18.95 7.61
N LEU A 57 -6.76 -20.05 6.86
CA LEU A 57 -5.52 -20.36 6.13
C LEU A 57 -5.19 -19.30 5.06
N SER A 58 -6.20 -18.82 4.33
CA SER A 58 -5.99 -17.77 3.33
C SER A 58 -5.63 -16.42 3.96
N LEU A 59 -6.22 -16.08 5.11
CA LEU A 59 -5.86 -14.89 5.88
C LEU A 59 -4.45 -14.96 6.49
N VAL A 60 -4.00 -16.15 6.89
CA VAL A 60 -2.62 -16.37 7.34
C VAL A 60 -1.63 -16.26 6.18
N ALA A 61 -1.93 -16.88 5.04
CA ALA A 61 -1.06 -16.85 3.86
C ALA A 61 -0.90 -15.43 3.28
N LEU A 62 -1.98 -14.65 3.24
CA LEU A 62 -1.97 -13.26 2.76
C LEU A 62 -1.56 -12.25 3.85
N GLY A 63 -1.53 -12.67 5.12
CA GLY A 63 -1.23 -11.80 6.24
C GLY A 63 0.17 -11.19 6.17
N VAL A 64 1.17 -11.97 5.74
CA VAL A 64 2.55 -11.48 5.59
C VAL A 64 2.66 -10.41 4.49
N PRO A 65 2.16 -10.62 3.26
CA PRO A 65 2.09 -9.57 2.24
C PRO A 65 1.39 -8.29 2.71
N PHE A 66 0.24 -8.40 3.38
CA PHE A 66 -0.50 -7.21 3.85
C PHE A 66 0.24 -6.48 4.95
N ALA A 67 0.80 -7.20 5.93
CA ALA A 67 1.61 -6.60 6.98
C ALA A 67 2.83 -5.86 6.40
N PHE A 68 3.51 -6.48 5.43
CA PHE A 68 4.63 -5.85 4.73
C PHE A 68 4.19 -4.58 4.00
N LEU A 69 3.11 -4.65 3.22
CA LEU A 69 2.59 -3.50 2.48
C LEU A 69 2.21 -2.36 3.42
N THR A 70 1.49 -2.63 4.51
CA THR A 70 1.13 -1.64 5.53
C THR A 70 2.36 -1.01 6.19
N ALA A 71 3.37 -1.82 6.53
CA ALA A 71 4.60 -1.32 7.14
C ALA A 71 5.45 -0.49 6.18
N TYR A 72 5.52 -0.89 4.92
CA TYR A 72 6.30 -0.19 3.89
C TYR A 72 5.58 1.05 3.36
N PHE A 73 4.26 1.14 3.50
CA PHE A 73 3.42 2.19 2.92
C PHE A 73 3.88 3.63 3.23
N PRO A 74 4.20 4.02 4.48
CA PRO A 74 4.68 5.37 4.77
C PRO A 74 5.99 5.71 4.06
N VAL A 75 6.89 4.72 3.93
CA VAL A 75 8.17 4.88 3.23
C VAL A 75 7.95 5.02 1.73
N ALA A 76 7.03 4.26 1.15
CA ALA A 76 6.66 4.36 -0.25
C ALA A 76 6.10 5.75 -0.58
N VAL A 77 5.18 6.25 0.25
CA VAL A 77 4.59 7.59 0.12
C VAL A 77 5.65 8.68 0.26
N TYR A 78 6.55 8.57 1.25
CA TYR A 78 7.64 9.53 1.44
C TYR A 78 8.51 9.64 0.18
N ARG A 79 8.95 8.49 -0.37
CA ARG A 79 9.84 8.47 -1.53
C ARG A 79 9.17 8.94 -2.80
N ASP A 80 7.90 8.61 -3.00
CA ASP A 80 7.14 9.13 -4.14
C ASP A 80 6.87 10.64 -4.01
N ALA A 81 6.50 11.12 -2.82
CA ALA A 81 6.27 12.54 -2.57
C ALA A 81 7.55 13.37 -2.73
N ASP A 82 8.70 12.89 -2.26
CA ASP A 82 9.99 13.56 -2.45
C ASP A 82 10.38 13.64 -3.93
N TYR A 83 10.12 12.58 -4.69
CA TYR A 83 10.31 12.60 -6.14
C TYR A 83 9.40 13.64 -6.80
N VAL A 84 8.09 13.57 -6.55
CA VAL A 84 7.09 14.47 -7.13
C VAL A 84 7.38 15.93 -6.80
N ASN A 85 7.78 16.21 -5.56
CA ASN A 85 8.13 17.55 -5.09
C ASN A 85 9.35 18.14 -5.83
N ARG A 86 10.29 17.28 -6.26
CA ARG A 86 11.49 17.72 -7.00
C ARG A 86 11.28 17.82 -8.51
N THR A 87 10.35 17.04 -9.08
CA THR A 87 10.26 16.86 -10.53
C THR A 87 9.00 17.39 -11.18
N SER A 88 7.86 17.46 -10.47
CA SER A 88 6.58 17.69 -11.15
C SER A 88 6.34 19.15 -11.54
N GLY A 89 6.83 20.11 -10.75
CA GLY A 89 6.55 21.54 -10.92
C GLY A 89 5.09 21.96 -10.71
N GLN A 90 4.13 21.03 -10.76
CA GLN A 90 2.68 21.27 -10.68
C GLN A 90 2.10 20.90 -9.30
N TRP A 91 2.70 19.91 -8.62
CA TRP A 91 2.31 19.50 -7.28
C TRP A 91 3.55 19.32 -6.40
N ALA A 92 3.64 20.12 -5.34
CA ALA A 92 4.77 20.13 -4.41
C ALA A 92 4.37 19.58 -3.03
N PRO A 93 4.07 18.27 -2.89
CA PRO A 93 3.71 17.70 -1.60
C PRO A 93 4.93 17.72 -0.66
N ASN A 94 4.75 18.19 0.57
CA ASN A 94 5.77 18.02 1.60
C ASN A 94 5.91 16.51 1.93
N PRO A 95 7.07 15.88 1.67
CA PRO A 95 7.21 14.42 1.79
C PRO A 95 6.99 13.91 3.21
N MET A 96 7.46 14.65 4.22
CA MET A 96 7.32 14.28 5.62
C MET A 96 5.85 14.29 6.05
N ARG A 97 5.11 15.33 5.64
CA ARG A 97 3.68 15.45 5.97
C ARG A 97 2.88 14.30 5.35
N GLN A 98 3.15 13.95 4.09
CA GLN A 98 2.45 12.83 3.43
C GLN A 98 2.78 11.48 4.07
N ALA A 99 4.05 11.26 4.44
CA ALA A 99 4.45 10.04 5.15
C ALA A 99 3.74 9.90 6.51
N LEU A 100 3.59 11.00 7.26
CA LEU A 100 2.85 11.02 8.52
C LEU A 100 1.35 10.75 8.30
N LEU A 101 0.76 11.29 7.23
CA LEU A 101 -0.64 11.00 6.88
C LEU A 101 -0.85 9.55 6.42
N ALA A 102 0.20 8.88 5.91
CA ALA A 102 0.19 7.47 5.55
C ALA A 102 0.39 6.52 6.74
N ALA A 103 0.92 7.02 7.87
CA ALA A 103 1.24 6.24 9.06
C ALA A 103 0.04 5.64 9.85
N PRO A 104 -1.20 6.16 9.80
CA PRO A 104 -2.30 5.62 10.60
C PRO A 104 -2.52 4.12 10.45
N GLY A 105 -2.38 3.56 9.24
CA GLY A 105 -2.52 2.12 9.03
C GLY A 105 -1.47 1.30 9.78
N LEU A 106 -0.21 1.77 9.81
CA LEU A 106 0.86 1.15 10.59
C LEU A 106 0.61 1.29 12.10
N VAL A 107 0.16 2.46 12.55
CA VAL A 107 -0.18 2.69 13.96
C VAL A 107 -1.29 1.74 14.41
N VAL A 108 -2.33 1.57 13.59
CA VAL A 108 -3.43 0.64 13.86
C VAL A 108 -2.93 -0.80 13.87
N LEU A 109 -2.09 -1.21 12.92
CA LEU A 109 -1.50 -2.54 12.89
C LEU A 109 -0.78 -2.86 14.21
N VAL A 110 0.05 -1.93 14.69
CA VAL A 110 0.81 -2.11 15.93
C VAL A 110 -0.10 -2.07 17.16
N ALA A 111 -0.99 -1.07 17.25
CA ALA A 111 -1.88 -0.90 18.41
C ALA A 111 -2.85 -2.08 18.57
N VAL A 112 -3.48 -2.50 17.47
CA VAL A 112 -4.35 -3.69 17.46
C VAL A 112 -3.53 -4.95 17.67
N GLY A 113 -2.28 -5.00 17.20
CA GLY A 113 -1.38 -6.14 17.40
C GLY A 113 -1.04 -6.35 18.86
N VAL A 114 -0.70 -5.28 19.57
CA VAL A 114 -0.46 -5.29 21.02
C VAL A 114 -1.73 -5.68 21.76
N ALA A 115 -2.87 -5.08 21.43
CA ALA A 115 -4.14 -5.45 22.06
C ALA A 115 -4.50 -6.92 21.83
N ALA A 116 -4.37 -7.40 20.59
CA ALA A 116 -4.64 -8.78 20.20
C ALA A 116 -3.76 -9.78 20.96
N PHE A 117 -2.47 -9.45 21.14
CA PHE A 117 -1.55 -10.26 21.94
C PHE A 117 -1.99 -10.34 23.41
N VAL A 118 -2.47 -9.23 23.99
CA VAL A 118 -2.91 -9.18 25.40
C VAL A 118 -4.21 -9.96 25.62
N VAL A 119 -5.16 -9.89 24.69
CA VAL A 119 -6.50 -10.51 24.86
C VAL A 119 -6.66 -11.86 24.14
N GLY A 120 -5.59 -12.39 23.54
CA GLY A 120 -5.62 -13.69 22.84
C GLY A 120 -6.40 -13.69 21.53
N LEU A 121 -6.48 -12.56 20.83
CA LEU A 121 -7.13 -12.49 19.52
C LEU A 121 -6.23 -13.07 18.41
N PRO A 122 -6.83 -13.59 17.32
CA PRO A 122 -6.07 -14.05 16.16
C PRO A 122 -5.16 -12.94 15.57
N PRO A 123 -3.95 -13.29 15.09
CA PRO A 123 -3.00 -12.33 14.52
C PRO A 123 -3.47 -11.73 13.18
N THR A 124 -4.56 -12.22 12.61
CA THR A 124 -5.16 -11.72 11.36
C THR A 124 -5.86 -10.37 11.55
N TRP A 125 -6.48 -10.14 12.72
CA TRP A 125 -7.18 -8.90 13.04
C TRP A 125 -6.33 -7.62 12.90
N PRO A 126 -5.14 -7.53 13.50
CA PRO A 126 -4.30 -6.34 13.35
C PRO A 126 -3.85 -6.09 11.91
N VAL A 127 -3.59 -7.14 11.15
CA VAL A 127 -3.20 -7.03 9.74
C VAL A 127 -4.35 -6.46 8.91
N VAL A 128 -5.55 -7.02 9.05
CA VAL A 128 -6.74 -6.54 8.33
C VAL A 128 -7.07 -5.10 8.70
N ALA A 129 -7.07 -4.77 9.99
CA ALA A 129 -7.38 -3.43 10.48
C ALA A 129 -6.37 -2.39 9.96
N GLY A 130 -5.07 -2.67 10.09
CA GLY A 130 -4.03 -1.77 9.63
C GLY A 130 -4.05 -1.57 8.11
N PHE A 131 -4.23 -2.65 7.35
CA PHE A 131 -4.30 -2.59 5.89
C PHE A 131 -5.53 -1.82 5.39
N ALA A 132 -6.70 -2.09 5.95
CA ALA A 132 -7.93 -1.38 5.59
C ALA A 132 -7.84 0.14 5.86
N VAL A 133 -7.21 0.54 6.96
CA VAL A 133 -6.99 1.95 7.30
C VAL A 133 -6.03 2.65 6.34
N SER A 134 -5.10 1.93 5.70
CA SER A 134 -4.21 2.50 4.68
C SER A 134 -4.92 2.83 3.35
N VAL A 135 -6.04 2.17 3.05
CA VAL A 135 -6.70 2.25 1.73
C VAL A 135 -7.21 3.66 1.40
N PRO A 136 -7.97 4.38 2.26
CA PRO A 136 -8.52 5.70 1.93
C PRO A 136 -7.43 6.71 1.55
N PHE A 137 -6.34 6.74 2.32
CA PHE A 137 -5.22 7.63 2.04
C PHE A 137 -4.48 7.24 0.75
N ALA A 138 -4.27 5.95 0.49
CA ALA A 138 -3.65 5.49 -0.75
C ALA A 138 -4.45 5.93 -1.99
N VAL A 139 -5.78 5.75 -1.94
CA VAL A 139 -6.68 6.18 -3.01
C VAL A 139 -6.63 7.70 -3.19
N TYR A 140 -6.74 8.47 -2.10
CA TYR A 140 -6.63 9.93 -2.13
C TYR A 140 -5.31 10.39 -2.76
N TYR A 141 -4.19 9.85 -2.30
CA TYR A 141 -2.86 10.23 -2.76
C TYR A 141 -2.67 9.92 -4.25
N LEU A 142 -3.09 8.74 -4.71
CA LEU A 142 -2.99 8.35 -6.12
C LEU A 142 -3.90 9.19 -7.03
N LYS A 143 -5.10 9.54 -6.56
CA LYS A 143 -6.00 10.45 -7.28
C LYS A 143 -5.33 11.81 -7.48
N GLU A 144 -4.82 12.39 -6.41
CA GLU A 144 -4.17 13.70 -6.44
C GLU A 144 -2.93 13.70 -7.35
N ARG A 145 -2.13 12.64 -7.26
CA ARG A 145 -0.98 12.42 -8.13
C ARG A 145 -1.37 12.31 -9.60
N ARG A 146 -2.44 11.56 -9.92
CA ARG A 146 -2.93 11.39 -11.28
C ARG A 146 -3.42 12.71 -11.87
N GLU A 147 -4.18 13.49 -11.11
CA GLU A 147 -4.78 14.74 -11.57
C GLU A 147 -3.74 15.84 -11.82
N ARG A 148 -2.65 15.88 -11.05
CA ARG A 148 -1.65 16.96 -11.12
C ARG A 148 -0.31 16.59 -11.75
N VAL A 149 0.02 15.31 -11.87
CA VAL A 149 1.35 14.86 -12.33
C VAL A 149 1.23 13.81 -13.43
N GLY A 150 0.03 13.25 -13.64
CA GLY A 150 -0.19 12.13 -14.54
C GLY A 150 0.34 10.80 -13.98
N THR A 151 -0.10 9.70 -14.59
CA THR A 151 0.56 8.40 -14.47
C THR A 151 1.79 8.40 -15.39
N PRO A 152 2.95 7.86 -14.98
CA PRO A 152 4.10 7.78 -15.88
C PRO A 152 3.72 7.08 -17.19
N ASP A 153 4.00 7.71 -18.34
CA ASP A 153 3.54 7.25 -19.67
C ASP A 153 4.19 5.94 -20.15
N VAL A 154 5.13 5.37 -19.38
CA VAL A 154 5.82 4.13 -19.72
C VAL A 154 5.98 3.21 -18.49
N PRO A 155 5.57 1.93 -18.60
CA PRO A 155 5.89 0.88 -17.63
C PRO A 155 7.37 0.42 -17.62
N TRP A 156 8.28 1.10 -18.33
CA TRP A 156 9.67 0.67 -18.52
C TRP A 156 10.65 1.84 -18.74
#